data_AF-A0A8S2UJ18-F1
#
_entry.id   AF-A0A8S2UJ18-F1
#
_cell.length_a   1.000
_cell.length_b   1.000
_cell.length_c   1.000
_cell.angle_alpha   90.00
_cell.angle_beta   90.00
_cell.angle_gamma   90.00
#
_symmetry.space_group_name_H-M   'P 1'
#
loop_
_entity.id
_entity.type
_entity.pdbx_description
1 polymer ?
#
loop_
_entity_poly.entity_id
_entity_poly.type
_entity_poly.pdbx_seq_one_letter_code
_entity_poly.pdbx_strand_id
1 'polypeptide(L)'
;MSSTGSIILGLSFAALHSCLCKIFFAKFLRQKMNISFYIVVLFLDFLIGIIATQIKGGFSEDDFLRGELHLSKINPHLIYYIFLPLIIFDSSSNASFHIVQQQIVTTILVAGPDVFISKGITTLFVVYLFPHDFEWSWVTSLLLGSILSTTYPESIVTLLQDCGASHSLSSLIESEALLNDGLVFVLFSIFNRIIVGRSFAIGQAISDIIRFSLSKR
;
A
#
# COMPACT_ATOMS: atom_id res chain seq x y z
N MET A 1 -12.95 20.76 21.65
CA MET A 1 -11.74 21.10 20.86
C MET A 1 -12.13 21.18 19.38
N SER A 2 -11.40 21.91 18.51
CA SER A 2 -11.65 21.84 17.06
C SER A 2 -11.62 20.38 16.58
N SER A 3 -12.41 20.00 15.57
CA SER A 3 -12.34 18.70 14.87
C SER A 3 -10.89 18.27 14.55
N THR A 4 -10.01 19.25 14.32
CA THR A 4 -8.57 19.06 14.12
C THR A 4 -7.86 18.48 15.35
N GLY A 5 -8.23 18.90 16.57
CA GLY A 5 -7.61 18.45 17.82
C GLY A 5 -7.86 16.96 18.10
N SER A 6 -9.09 16.48 17.88
CA SER A 6 -9.42 15.05 17.98
C SER A 6 -8.69 14.21 16.94
N ILE A 7 -8.51 14.71 15.71
CA ILE A 7 -7.76 14.00 14.65
C ILE A 7 -6.28 13.86 15.03
N ILE A 8 -5.65 14.94 15.52
CA ILE A 8 -4.25 14.90 15.96
C ILE A 8 -4.07 13.91 17.12
N LEU A 9 -5.01 13.91 18.07
CA LEU A 9 -5.00 12.98 19.20
C LEU A 9 -5.11 11.52 18.71
N GLY A 10 -6.00 11.25 17.75
CA GLY A 10 -6.16 9.94 17.13
C GLY A 10 -4.91 9.47 16.39
N LEU A 11 -4.28 10.33 15.58
CA LEU A 11 -3.02 9.99 14.88
C LEU A 11 -1.89 9.72 15.86
N SER A 12 -1.77 10.55 16.90
CA SER A 12 -0.73 10.41 17.93
C SER A 12 -0.91 9.11 18.70
N PHE A 13 -2.15 8.77 19.04
CA PHE A 13 -2.49 7.49 19.69
C PHE A 13 -2.15 6.30 18.78
N ALA A 14 -2.59 6.31 17.52
CA ALA A 14 -2.30 5.24 16.56
C ALA A 14 -0.78 5.02 16.36
N ALA A 15 0.00 6.10 16.29
CA ALA A 15 1.46 6.03 16.17
C ALA A 15 2.12 5.46 17.44
N LEU A 16 1.71 5.93 18.62
CA LEU A 16 2.21 5.41 19.91
C LEU A 16 1.85 3.94 20.09
N HIS A 17 0.59 3.59 19.78
CA HIS A 17 0.07 2.25 19.85
C HIS A 17 0.87 1.29 18.95
N SER A 18 1.07 1.66 17.69
CA SER A 18 1.90 0.91 16.75
C SER A 18 3.34 0.72 17.24
N CYS A 19 3.94 1.76 17.84
CA CYS A 19 5.30 1.69 18.39
C CYS A 19 5.39 0.74 19.58
N LEU A 20 4.45 0.84 20.52
CA LEU A 20 4.37 -0.06 21.69
C LEU A 20 4.15 -1.51 21.26
N CYS A 21 3.24 -1.74 20.32
CA CYS A 21 3.03 -3.06 19.72
C CYS A 21 4.31 -3.58 19.07
N LYS A 22 5.07 -2.75 18.35
CA LYS A 22 6.34 -3.16 17.73
C LYS A 22 7.37 -3.59 18.78
N ILE A 23 7.51 -2.82 19.86
CA ILE A 23 8.44 -3.13 20.95
C ILE A 23 8.02 -4.42 21.67
N PHE A 24 6.74 -4.56 22.00
CA PHE A 24 6.21 -5.76 22.65
C PHE A 24 6.36 -6.99 21.76
N PHE A 25 6.02 -6.87 20.48
CA PHE A 25 6.14 -7.95 19.51
C PHE A 25 7.60 -8.39 19.35
N ALA A 26 8.52 -7.45 19.18
CA ALA A 26 9.94 -7.73 19.03
C ALA A 26 10.56 -8.41 20.26
N LYS A 27 10.17 -7.99 21.49
CA LYS A 27 10.69 -8.57 22.73
C LYS A 27 10.06 -9.91 23.12
N PHE A 28 8.76 -10.09 22.91
CA PHE A 28 8.01 -11.15 23.57
C PHE A 28 7.39 -12.18 22.62
N LEU A 29 6.90 -11.73 21.46
CA LEU A 29 6.15 -12.60 20.53
C LEU A 29 7.00 -13.14 19.38
N ARG A 30 8.03 -12.42 18.93
CA ARG A 30 8.88 -12.85 17.81
C ARG A 30 9.54 -14.21 18.03
N GLN A 31 9.85 -14.57 19.27
CA GLN A 31 10.45 -15.87 19.61
C GLN A 31 9.43 -17.02 19.71
N LYS A 32 8.13 -16.71 19.79
CA LYS A 32 7.07 -17.69 20.06
C LYS A 32 6.13 -17.90 18.86
N MET A 33 5.99 -16.90 17.98
CA MET A 33 5.09 -16.96 16.83
C MET A 33 5.75 -16.45 15.56
N ASN A 34 5.56 -17.17 14.45
CA ASN A 34 6.07 -16.83 13.12
C ASN A 34 5.10 -15.94 12.32
N ILE A 35 4.41 -15.01 13.00
CA ILE A 35 3.38 -14.13 12.40
C ILE A 35 4.01 -12.78 12.10
N SER A 36 3.66 -12.16 10.98
CA SER A 36 4.14 -10.82 10.64
C SER A 36 3.57 -9.75 11.59
N PHE A 37 4.41 -8.82 12.03
CA PHE A 37 4.02 -7.72 12.93
C PHE A 37 2.83 -6.91 12.39
N TYR A 38 2.79 -6.67 11.08
CA TYR A 38 1.71 -5.93 10.41
C TYR A 38 0.35 -6.60 10.58
N ILE A 39 0.30 -7.93 10.57
CA ILE A 39 -0.95 -8.69 10.75
C ILE A 39 -1.48 -8.49 12.17
N VAL A 40 -0.59 -8.52 13.17
CA VAL A 40 -0.99 -8.34 14.58
C VAL A 40 -1.57 -6.96 14.83
N VAL A 41 -0.90 -5.91 14.31
CA VAL A 41 -1.39 -4.54 14.43
C VAL A 41 -2.73 -4.36 13.71
N LEU A 42 -2.86 -4.87 12.48
CA LEU A 42 -4.11 -4.79 11.72
C LEU A 42 -5.30 -5.39 12.48
N PHE A 43 -5.14 -6.61 13.03
CA PHE A 43 -6.21 -7.24 13.80
C PHE A 43 -6.57 -6.46 15.06
N LEU A 44 -5.56 -5.89 15.71
CA LEU A 44 -5.77 -5.17 16.95
C LEU A 44 -6.44 -3.81 16.72
N ASP A 45 -6.00 -3.05 15.70
CA ASP A 45 -6.66 -1.81 15.26
C ASP A 45 -8.10 -2.09 14.79
N PHE A 46 -8.31 -3.19 14.07
CA PHE A 46 -9.66 -3.60 13.66
C PHE A 46 -10.57 -3.89 14.88
N LEU A 47 -10.03 -4.55 15.92
CA LEU A 47 -10.76 -4.79 17.16
C LEU A 47 -11.07 -3.49 17.92
N ILE A 48 -10.09 -2.57 18.01
CA ILE A 48 -10.28 -1.23 18.59
C ILE A 48 -11.38 -0.48 17.85
N GLY A 49 -11.36 -0.50 16.51
CA GLY A 49 -12.39 0.10 15.66
C GLY A 49 -13.79 -0.48 15.93
N ILE A 50 -13.92 -1.81 16.04
CA ILE A 50 -15.20 -2.45 16.39
C ILE A 50 -15.66 -1.98 17.77
N ILE A 51 -14.80 -2.04 18.78
CA ILE A 51 -15.13 -1.62 20.15
C ILE A 51 -15.57 -0.16 20.16
N ALA A 52 -14.87 0.72 19.44
CA ALA A 52 -15.20 2.13 19.30
C ALA A 52 -16.60 2.34 18.71
N THR A 53 -17.03 1.52 17.74
CA THR A 53 -18.39 1.63 17.16
C THR A 53 -19.51 1.13 18.09
N GLN A 54 -19.21 0.26 19.06
CA GLN A 54 -20.20 -0.36 19.94
C GLN A 54 -20.50 0.45 21.21
N ILE A 55 -19.67 1.45 21.55
CA ILE A 55 -19.85 2.27 22.75
C ILE A 55 -21.02 3.25 22.55
N LYS A 56 -22.21 2.84 23.00
CA LYS A 56 -23.43 3.64 23.05
C LYS A 56 -23.38 4.63 24.22
N GLY A 57 -22.64 5.72 24.04
CA GLY A 57 -22.58 6.81 25.02
C GLY A 57 -22.10 8.14 24.45
N GLY A 58 -21.60 8.14 23.22
CA GLY A 58 -20.83 9.26 22.70
C GLY A 58 -19.46 9.32 23.35
N PHE A 59 -18.46 9.72 22.58
CA PHE A 59 -17.13 9.96 23.09
C PHE A 59 -17.03 11.40 23.57
N SER A 60 -16.30 11.62 24.67
CA SER A 60 -15.93 12.97 25.08
C SER A 60 -15.19 13.68 23.94
N GLU A 61 -15.23 15.01 23.91
CA GLU A 61 -14.50 15.82 22.92
C GLU A 61 -13.00 15.54 22.92
N ASP A 62 -12.46 15.06 24.04
CA ASP A 62 -11.03 14.81 24.26
C ASP A 62 -10.66 13.31 24.21
N ASP A 63 -11.58 12.43 23.79
CA ASP A 63 -11.31 11.00 23.69
C ASP A 63 -10.60 10.63 22.39
N PHE A 64 -9.52 9.85 22.51
CA PHE A 64 -8.76 9.33 21.37
C PHE A 64 -9.61 8.46 20.43
N LEU A 65 -10.61 7.74 20.97
CA LEU A 65 -11.55 6.92 20.21
C LEU A 65 -12.41 7.76 19.25
N ARG A 66 -12.70 9.03 19.59
CA ARG A 66 -13.35 9.97 18.69
C ARG A 66 -12.43 10.35 17.53
N GLY A 67 -11.14 10.54 17.83
CA GLY A 67 -10.10 10.72 16.82
C GLY A 67 -10.07 9.57 15.81
N GLU A 68 -10.14 8.33 16.28
CA GLU A 68 -10.15 7.14 15.44
C GLU A 68 -11.40 7.04 14.54
N LEU A 69 -12.57 7.42 15.05
CA LEU A 69 -13.79 7.56 14.24
C LEU A 69 -13.71 8.69 13.20
N HIS A 70 -12.95 9.74 13.47
CA HIS A 70 -12.70 10.77 12.47
C HIS A 70 -11.70 10.29 11.40
N LEU A 71 -10.68 9.52 11.80
CA LEU A 71 -9.72 8.89 10.89
C LEU A 71 -10.40 7.89 9.95
N SER A 72 -11.35 7.09 10.44
CA SER A 72 -12.09 6.14 9.60
C SER A 72 -12.98 6.80 8.53
N LYS A 73 -13.28 8.10 8.70
CA LYS A 73 -14.02 8.92 7.74
C LYS A 73 -13.11 9.70 6.79
N ILE A 74 -11.79 9.66 6.99
CA ILE A 74 -10.85 10.29 6.05
C ILE A 74 -10.97 9.59 4.70
N ASN A 75 -10.94 10.38 3.64
CA ASN A 75 -10.98 9.84 2.29
C ASN A 75 -9.75 8.94 2.06
N PRO A 76 -9.93 7.66 1.70
CA PRO A 76 -8.82 6.73 1.51
C PRO A 76 -7.86 7.18 0.40
N HIS A 77 -8.34 7.95 -0.59
CA HIS A 77 -7.47 8.54 -1.62
C HIS A 77 -6.50 9.55 -1.02
N LEU A 78 -6.88 10.28 0.02
CA LEU A 78 -6.00 11.25 0.68
C LEU A 78 -4.83 10.54 1.38
N ILE A 79 -5.14 9.45 2.09
CA ILE A 79 -4.14 8.59 2.74
C ILE A 79 -3.15 8.11 1.67
N TYR A 80 -3.66 7.59 0.57
CA TYR A 80 -2.86 7.14 -0.55
C TYR A 80 -1.95 8.23 -1.13
N TYR A 81 -2.47 9.43 -1.39
CA TYR A 81 -1.68 10.55 -1.93
C TYR A 81 -0.61 11.09 -0.98
N ILE A 82 -0.80 10.97 0.34
CA ILE A 82 0.17 11.42 1.34
C ILE A 82 1.27 10.36 1.55
N PHE A 83 0.89 9.09 1.70
CA PHE A 83 1.83 8.03 2.05
C PHE A 83 2.59 7.47 0.85
N LEU A 84 1.99 7.41 -0.34
CA LEU A 84 2.66 6.82 -1.50
C LEU A 84 3.96 7.55 -1.86
N PRO A 85 4.01 8.90 -1.95
CA PRO A 85 5.27 9.60 -2.21
C PRO A 85 6.30 9.39 -1.10
N LEU A 86 5.85 9.31 0.16
CA LEU A 86 6.71 9.07 1.31
C LEU A 86 7.38 7.68 1.23
N ILE A 87 6.59 6.65 0.89
CA ILE A 87 7.06 5.26 0.74
C ILE A 87 7.99 5.13 -0.47
N ILE A 88 7.61 5.68 -1.63
CA ILE A 88 8.45 5.65 -2.84
C ILE A 88 9.78 6.37 -2.57
N PHE A 89 9.74 7.52 -1.89
CA PHE A 89 10.95 8.25 -1.52
C PHE A 89 11.86 7.41 -0.63
N ASP A 90 11.32 6.82 0.45
CA ASP A 90 12.07 5.96 1.36
C ASP A 90 12.73 4.78 0.62
N SER A 91 11.96 4.03 -0.17
CA SER A 91 12.45 2.91 -0.98
C SER A 91 13.52 3.34 -1.98
N SER A 92 13.34 4.48 -2.65
CA SER A 92 14.32 5.00 -3.62
C SER A 92 15.60 5.51 -2.96
N SER A 93 15.51 6.05 -1.73
CA SER A 93 16.65 6.61 -1.01
C SER A 93 17.61 5.53 -0.50
N ASN A 94 17.09 4.34 -0.19
CA ASN A 94 17.87 3.19 0.23
C ASN A 94 18.48 2.41 -0.97
N ALA A 95 17.97 2.63 -2.19
CA ALA A 95 18.44 1.95 -3.38
C ALA A 95 19.78 2.51 -3.90
N SER A 96 20.69 1.61 -4.27
CA SER A 96 21.98 2.00 -4.87
C SER A 96 21.80 2.43 -6.32
N PHE A 97 21.72 3.75 -6.57
CA PHE A 97 21.49 4.33 -7.90
C PHE A 97 22.39 3.73 -9.01
N HIS A 98 23.68 3.52 -8.71
CA HIS A 98 24.64 2.96 -9.68
C HIS A 98 24.29 1.53 -10.11
N ILE A 99 23.84 0.69 -9.16
CA ILE A 99 23.48 -0.71 -9.41
C ILE A 99 22.17 -0.77 -10.21
N VAL A 100 21.17 0.02 -9.79
CA VAL A 100 19.88 0.13 -10.48
C VAL A 100 20.08 0.60 -11.93
N GLN A 101 20.94 1.59 -12.18
CA GLN A 101 21.20 2.08 -13.52
C GLN A 101 21.83 1.01 -14.43
N GLN A 102 22.72 0.18 -13.90
CA GLN A 102 23.34 -0.90 -14.67
C GLN A 102 22.36 -2.03 -14.99
N GLN A 103 21.35 -2.25 -14.13
CA GLN A 103 20.42 -3.37 -14.24
C GLN A 103 19.04 -2.98 -14.77
N ILE A 104 18.81 -1.69 -15.09
CA ILE A 104 17.49 -1.15 -15.44
C ILE A 104 16.81 -1.90 -16.60
N VAL A 105 17.58 -2.33 -17.60
CA VAL A 105 17.05 -3.09 -18.74
C VAL A 105 16.56 -4.46 -18.28
N THR A 106 17.35 -5.15 -17.44
CA THR A 106 16.97 -6.43 -16.85
C THR A 106 15.75 -6.27 -15.96
N THR A 107 15.72 -5.24 -15.10
CA THR A 107 14.57 -4.96 -14.25
C THR A 107 13.30 -4.75 -15.09
N ILE A 108 13.35 -3.92 -16.13
CA ILE A 108 12.18 -3.67 -17.00
C ILE A 108 11.75 -4.96 -17.73
N LEU A 109 12.71 -5.76 -18.19
CA LEU A 109 12.42 -7.01 -18.91
C LEU A 109 11.76 -8.06 -18.01
N VAL A 110 12.07 -8.07 -16.71
CA VAL A 110 11.47 -8.99 -15.73
C VAL A 110 10.17 -8.42 -15.17
N ALA A 111 10.20 -7.20 -14.65
CA ALA A 111 9.06 -6.55 -14.00
C ALA A 111 7.90 -6.27 -14.98
N GLY A 112 8.21 -5.92 -16.23
CA GLY A 112 7.20 -5.58 -17.24
C GLY A 112 6.23 -6.75 -17.50
N PRO A 113 6.70 -7.90 -17.99
CA PRO A 113 5.85 -9.08 -18.21
C PRO A 113 5.21 -9.59 -16.92
N ASP A 114 5.95 -9.60 -15.81
CA ASP A 114 5.44 -10.05 -14.51
C ASP A 114 4.16 -9.30 -14.13
N VAL A 115 4.18 -7.96 -14.19
CA VAL A 115 3.05 -7.10 -13.85
C VAL A 115 1.78 -7.44 -14.62
N PHE A 116 1.88 -7.73 -15.92
CA PHE A 116 0.69 -8.06 -16.72
C PHE A 116 0.18 -9.47 -16.43
N ILE A 117 1.10 -10.43 -16.25
CA ILE A 117 0.75 -11.83 -16.00
C ILE A 117 0.14 -11.97 -14.60
N SER A 118 0.82 -11.47 -13.56
CA SER A 118 0.39 -11.59 -12.17
C SER A 118 -0.96 -10.89 -11.93
N LYS A 119 -1.13 -9.67 -12.44
CA LYS A 119 -2.39 -8.90 -12.31
C LYS A 119 -3.50 -9.50 -13.15
N GLY A 120 -3.19 -9.99 -14.34
CA GLY A 120 -4.15 -10.68 -15.20
C GLY A 120 -4.70 -11.93 -14.54
N ILE A 121 -3.82 -12.80 -14.02
CA ILE A 121 -4.21 -14.02 -13.31
C ILE A 121 -5.02 -13.67 -12.06
N THR A 122 -4.55 -12.73 -11.24
CA THR A 122 -5.27 -12.30 -10.02
C THR A 122 -6.65 -11.73 -10.36
N THR A 123 -6.77 -10.97 -11.45
CA THR A 123 -8.06 -10.47 -11.93
C THR A 123 -8.99 -11.60 -12.35
N LEU A 124 -8.49 -12.62 -13.05
CA LEU A 124 -9.30 -13.79 -13.41
C LEU A 124 -9.82 -14.52 -12.17
N PHE A 125 -8.97 -14.67 -11.14
CA PHE A 125 -9.41 -15.18 -9.84
C PHE A 125 -10.49 -14.31 -9.22
N VAL A 126 -10.34 -12.99 -9.22
CA VAL A 126 -11.36 -12.05 -8.70
C VAL A 126 -12.68 -12.21 -9.45
N VAL A 127 -12.67 -12.25 -10.78
CA VAL A 127 -13.88 -12.44 -11.60
C VAL A 127 -14.55 -13.77 -11.30
N TYR A 128 -13.77 -14.83 -11.06
CA TYR A 128 -14.30 -16.16 -10.76
C TYR A 128 -14.85 -16.28 -9.32
N LEU A 129 -14.14 -15.71 -8.33
CA LEU A 129 -14.50 -15.75 -6.91
C LEU A 129 -15.65 -14.83 -6.54
N PHE A 130 -15.80 -13.71 -7.25
CA PHE A 130 -16.89 -12.74 -7.05
C PHE A 130 -17.84 -12.75 -8.27
N PRO A 131 -18.59 -13.85 -8.50
CA PRO A 131 -19.51 -13.94 -9.62
C PRO A 131 -20.69 -12.96 -9.44
N HIS A 132 -21.50 -12.87 -10.50
CA HIS A 132 -22.60 -11.94 -10.83
C HIS A 132 -23.44 -11.27 -9.72
N ASP A 133 -23.46 -11.76 -8.48
CA ASP A 133 -24.25 -11.20 -7.37
C ASP A 133 -23.84 -9.76 -7.00
N PHE A 134 -22.59 -9.37 -7.28
CA PHE A 134 -22.08 -8.02 -7.03
C PHE A 134 -22.19 -7.07 -8.24
N GLU A 135 -22.64 -7.55 -9.41
CA GLU A 135 -22.68 -6.79 -10.67
C GLU A 135 -21.36 -6.06 -11.03
N TRP A 136 -20.21 -6.61 -10.63
CA TRP A 136 -18.93 -5.95 -10.86
C TRP A 136 -18.56 -5.94 -12.34
N SER A 137 -18.24 -4.74 -12.84
CA SER A 137 -17.66 -4.59 -14.16
C SER A 137 -16.28 -5.26 -14.23
N TRP A 138 -15.89 -5.69 -15.43
CA TRP A 138 -14.53 -6.17 -15.68
C TRP A 138 -13.44 -5.17 -15.26
N VAL A 139 -13.74 -3.86 -15.38
CA VAL A 139 -12.82 -2.79 -14.96
C VAL A 139 -12.66 -2.75 -13.44
N THR A 140 -13.74 -3.02 -12.69
CA THR A 140 -13.70 -3.13 -11.22
C THR A 140 -12.85 -4.32 -10.79
N SER A 141 -13.00 -5.46 -11.46
CA SER A 141 -12.17 -6.64 -11.17
C SER A 141 -10.71 -6.44 -11.54
N LEU A 142 -10.43 -5.75 -12.65
CA LEU A 142 -9.07 -5.34 -13.04
C LEU A 142 -8.44 -4.38 -12.03
N LEU A 143 -9.23 -3.43 -11.52
CA LEU A 143 -8.81 -2.53 -10.45
C LEU A 143 -8.41 -3.34 -9.21
N LEU A 144 -9.29 -4.22 -8.73
CA LEU A 144 -9.03 -5.01 -7.54
C LEU A 144 -7.84 -5.97 -7.75
N GLY A 145 -7.81 -6.68 -8.88
CA GLY A 145 -6.73 -7.60 -9.21
C GLY A 145 -5.37 -6.90 -9.33
N SER A 146 -5.34 -5.66 -9.83
CA SER A 146 -4.10 -4.88 -9.92
C SER A 146 -3.51 -4.53 -8.54
N ILE A 147 -4.36 -4.18 -7.58
CA ILE A 147 -3.97 -3.86 -6.19
C ILE A 147 -3.52 -5.14 -5.46
N LEU A 148 -4.32 -6.21 -5.54
CA LEU A 148 -4.08 -7.45 -4.79
C LEU A 148 -2.81 -8.20 -5.23
N SER A 149 -2.41 -8.03 -6.48
CA SER A 149 -1.23 -8.69 -7.06
C SER A 149 0.10 -8.03 -6.70
N THR A 150 0.10 -6.94 -5.93
CA THR A 150 1.32 -6.21 -5.56
C THR A 150 2.18 -7.04 -4.61
N THR A 151 3.49 -7.10 -4.88
CA THR A 151 4.46 -7.89 -4.12
C THR A 151 5.19 -7.02 -3.10
N TYR A 152 5.40 -7.54 -1.88
CA TYR A 152 6.15 -6.84 -0.81
C TYR A 152 7.50 -7.54 -0.57
N PRO A 153 8.60 -7.09 -1.22
CA PRO A 153 9.87 -7.80 -1.16
C PRO A 153 10.67 -7.54 0.12
N GLU A 154 10.32 -6.54 0.93
CA GLU A 154 11.15 -6.01 2.03
C GLU A 154 11.63 -7.11 3.01
N SER A 155 10.72 -8.03 3.37
CA SER A 155 11.06 -9.17 4.24
C SER A 155 11.83 -10.27 3.53
N ILE A 156 11.70 -10.40 2.21
CA ILE A 156 12.36 -11.44 1.41
C ILE A 156 13.80 -11.02 1.12
N VAL A 157 14.04 -9.74 0.84
CA VAL A 157 15.37 -9.20 0.55
C VAL A 157 16.29 -9.35 1.76
N THR A 158 15.81 -9.01 2.95
CA THR A 158 16.56 -9.20 4.21
C THR A 158 16.89 -10.67 4.45
N LEU A 159 15.92 -11.57 4.27
CA LEU A 159 16.16 -13.02 4.39
C LEU A 159 17.16 -13.55 3.35
N LEU A 160 17.11 -13.05 2.12
CA LEU A 160 18.05 -13.43 1.06
C LEU A 160 19.47 -12.96 1.39
N GLN A 161 19.62 -11.73 1.91
CA GLN A 161 20.90 -11.20 2.36
C GLN A 161 21.47 -12.02 3.53
N ASP A 162 20.63 -12.39 4.51
CA ASP A 162 21.02 -13.28 5.61
C ASP A 162 21.48 -14.66 5.10
N CYS A 163 20.92 -15.14 3.98
CA CYS A 163 21.32 -16.37 3.29
C CYS A 163 22.54 -16.20 2.37
N GLY A 164 23.16 -15.02 2.29
CA GLY A 164 24.35 -14.76 1.48
C GLY A 164 24.08 -14.34 0.03
N ALA A 165 22.86 -13.88 -0.30
CA ALA A 165 22.57 -13.30 -1.61
C ALA A 165 23.41 -12.04 -1.86
N SER A 166 23.76 -11.79 -3.13
CA SER A 166 24.53 -10.60 -3.50
C SER A 166 23.69 -9.32 -3.33
N HIS A 167 24.35 -8.20 -3.04
CA HIS A 167 23.72 -6.88 -3.04
C HIS A 167 23.08 -6.54 -4.40
N SER A 168 23.63 -7.04 -5.51
CA SER A 168 23.05 -6.86 -6.83
C SER A 168 21.71 -7.58 -6.99
N LEU A 169 21.57 -8.81 -6.48
CA LEU A 169 20.29 -9.52 -6.52
C LEU A 169 19.24 -8.84 -5.62
N SER A 170 19.66 -8.37 -4.45
CA SER A 170 18.79 -7.60 -3.55
C SER A 170 18.28 -6.32 -4.20
N SER A 171 19.19 -5.54 -4.79
CA SER A 171 18.85 -4.29 -5.48
C SER A 171 17.97 -4.53 -6.71
N LEU A 172 18.13 -5.67 -7.40
CA LEU A 172 17.28 -6.04 -8.53
C LEU A 172 15.83 -6.26 -8.05
N ILE A 173 15.63 -7.06 -7.00
CA ILE A 173 14.30 -7.36 -6.43
C ILE A 173 13.64 -6.09 -5.88
N GLU A 174 14.39 -5.22 -5.19
CA GLU A 174 13.89 -3.92 -4.73
C GLU A 174 13.44 -3.05 -5.92
N SER A 175 14.23 -3.00 -7.00
CA SER A 175 13.90 -2.22 -8.19
C SER A 175 12.69 -2.77 -8.94
N GLU A 176 12.50 -4.09 -8.97
CA GLU A 176 11.33 -4.76 -9.54
C GLU A 176 10.05 -4.36 -8.79
N ALA A 177 10.08 -4.44 -7.46
CA ALA A 177 8.91 -4.08 -6.66
C ALA A 177 8.60 -2.58 -6.71
N LEU A 178 9.63 -1.71 -6.74
CA LEU A 178 9.43 -0.28 -6.92
C LEU A 178 8.75 0.04 -8.27
N LEU A 179 9.12 -0.67 -9.34
CA LEU A 179 8.41 -0.56 -10.62
C LEU A 179 6.98 -1.11 -10.54
N ASN A 180 6.77 -2.23 -9.84
CA ASN A 180 5.44 -2.80 -9.63
C ASN A 180 4.52 -1.81 -8.89
N ASP A 181 4.97 -1.21 -7.79
CA ASP A 181 4.23 -0.20 -7.02
C ASP A 181 3.82 1.00 -7.89
N GLY A 182 4.75 1.50 -8.71
CA GLY A 182 4.48 2.58 -9.65
C GLY A 182 3.45 2.18 -10.73
N LEU A 183 3.55 0.98 -11.28
CA LEU A 183 2.61 0.47 -12.29
C LEU A 183 1.22 0.23 -11.70
N VAL A 184 1.13 -0.29 -10.48
CA VAL A 184 -0.13 -0.43 -9.73
C VAL A 184 -0.81 0.91 -9.56
N PHE A 185 -0.06 1.95 -9.16
CA PHE A 185 -0.61 3.31 -9.04
C PHE A 185 -1.22 3.82 -10.36
N VAL A 186 -0.50 3.60 -11.47
CA VAL A 186 -0.95 4.00 -12.80
C VAL A 186 -2.23 3.26 -13.17
N LEU A 187 -2.25 1.94 -13.03
CA LEU A 187 -3.41 1.11 -13.33
C LEU A 187 -4.61 1.48 -12.44
N PHE A 188 -4.37 1.69 -11.14
CA PHE A 188 -5.38 2.16 -10.19
C PHE A 188 -6.01 3.47 -10.66
N SER A 189 -5.18 4.46 -11.00
CA SER A 189 -5.63 5.78 -11.46
C SER A 189 -6.44 5.72 -12.75
N ILE A 190 -6.05 4.84 -13.69
CA ILE A 190 -6.76 4.63 -14.95
C ILE A 190 -8.12 3.97 -14.71
N PHE A 191 -8.15 2.82 -14.04
CA PHE A 191 -9.38 2.07 -13.84
C PHE A 191 -10.37 2.80 -12.94
N ASN A 192 -9.91 3.48 -11.89
CA ASN A 192 -10.77 4.29 -11.03
C ASN A 192 -11.47 5.41 -11.82
N ARG A 193 -10.78 6.07 -12.76
CA ARG A 193 -11.39 7.11 -13.61
C ARG A 193 -12.46 6.55 -14.54
N ILE A 194 -12.21 5.38 -15.12
CA ILE A 194 -13.17 4.68 -15.99
C ILE A 194 -14.43 4.29 -15.19
N ILE A 195 -14.26 3.76 -13.98
CA ILE A 195 -15.38 3.34 -13.10
C ILE A 195 -16.24 4.54 -12.69
N VAL A 196 -15.63 5.70 -12.40
CA VAL A 196 -16.34 6.94 -12.05
C VAL A 196 -17.00 7.61 -13.29
N GLY A 197 -16.94 6.99 -14.46
CA GLY A 197 -17.59 7.47 -15.68
C GLY A 197 -16.88 8.65 -16.36
N ARG A 198 -15.59 8.87 -16.05
CA ARG A 198 -14.79 9.87 -16.74
C ARG A 198 -14.20 9.27 -18.02
N SER A 199 -14.44 9.92 -19.14
CA SER A 199 -13.81 9.58 -20.42
C SER A 199 -12.29 9.62 -20.28
N PHE A 200 -11.62 8.60 -20.81
CA PHE A 200 -10.20 8.42 -20.67
C PHE A 200 -9.56 8.16 -22.04
N ALA A 201 -8.57 8.98 -22.37
CA ALA A 201 -7.63 8.69 -23.45
C ALA A 201 -6.33 8.17 -22.84
N ILE A 202 -5.83 7.03 -23.31
CA ILE A 202 -4.55 6.44 -22.85
C ILE A 202 -3.39 7.45 -22.98
N GLY A 203 -3.42 8.27 -24.04
CA GLY A 203 -2.47 9.38 -24.22
C GLY A 203 -2.55 10.45 -23.12
N GLN A 204 -3.71 10.66 -22.49
CA GLN A 204 -3.84 11.57 -21.35
C GLN A 204 -3.28 10.98 -20.06
N ALA A 205 -3.41 9.68 -19.73
CA ALA A 205 -2.67 9.16 -18.56
C ALA A 205 -1.17 9.18 -18.79
N ILE A 206 -0.70 8.79 -19.97
CA ILE A 206 0.74 8.81 -20.25
C ILE A 206 1.25 10.25 -20.14
N SER A 207 0.51 11.22 -20.69
CA SER A 207 0.79 12.65 -20.52
C SER A 207 0.73 13.09 -19.05
N ASP A 208 -0.26 12.66 -18.28
CA ASP A 208 -0.40 13.01 -16.86
C ASP A 208 0.73 12.39 -16.03
N ILE A 209 1.09 11.13 -16.25
CA ILE A 209 2.20 10.44 -15.57
C ILE A 209 3.53 11.09 -15.93
N ILE A 210 3.75 11.40 -17.21
CA ILE A 210 4.93 12.12 -17.67
C ILE A 210 4.95 13.52 -17.07
N ARG A 211 3.81 14.23 -16.99
CA ARG A 211 3.70 15.53 -16.33
C ARG A 211 3.95 15.43 -14.84
N PHE A 212 3.41 14.43 -14.15
CA PHE A 212 3.68 14.20 -12.72
C PHE A 212 5.16 13.86 -12.48
N SER A 213 5.80 13.12 -13.40
CA SER A 213 7.21 12.75 -13.32
C SER A 213 8.17 13.88 -13.74
N LEU A 214 7.76 14.73 -14.70
CA LEU A 214 8.54 15.85 -15.25
C LEU A 214 8.16 17.20 -14.64
N SER A 215 7.15 17.26 -13.76
CA SER A 215 6.83 18.44 -12.96
C SER A 215 7.95 18.63 -11.92
N LYS A 216 9.12 19.01 -12.42
CA LYS A 216 10.12 19.76 -11.66
C LYS A 216 9.50 21.13 -11.35
N ARG A 217 8.91 21.23 -10.17
CA ARG A 217 9.01 22.35 -9.20
C ARG A 217 7.83 22.33 -8.25
#